data_AF-A0AAW4N690-F1
#
_entry.id   AF-A0AAW4N690-F1
#
_cell.length_a   1.000
_cell.length_b   1.000
_cell.length_c   1.000
_cell.angle_alpha   90.00
_cell.angle_beta   90.00
_cell.angle_gamma   90.00
#
_symmetry.space_group_name_H-M   'P 1'
#
loop_
_entity.id
_entity.type
_entity.pdbx_description
1 polymer ?
#
loop_
_entity_poly.entity_id
_entity_poly.type
_entity_poly.pdbx_seq_one_letter_code
_entity_poly.pdbx_strand_id
1 'polypeptide(L)' 'EDNIVEVPFDKEHLLERILSPDNLLKAYKAVQRNKGCSGIDKMSWEQMLPWLSANKDALIRSLLDGSYRRQSQDESPT' A
#
# COMPACT_ATOMS: atom_id res chain seq x y z
N GLU A 1 14.37 0.85 -18.78
CA GLU A 1 13.50 1.93 -19.29
C GLU A 1 12.22 1.90 -18.48
N ASP A 2 12.06 2.86 -17.56
CA ASP A 2 10.83 3.03 -16.79
C ASP A 2 9.73 3.50 -17.73
N ASN A 3 8.90 2.54 -18.16
CA ASN A 3 7.77 2.79 -19.05
C ASN A 3 6.64 3.42 -18.21
N ILE A 4 6.78 4.69 -17.89
CA ILE A 4 5.73 5.49 -17.24
C ILE A 4 4.67 5.73 -18.31
N VAL A 5 3.71 4.81 -18.40
CA VAL A 5 2.50 5.01 -19.19
C VAL A 5 1.68 6.06 -18.45
N GLU A 6 1.75 7.31 -18.90
CA GLU A 6 0.80 8.33 -18.48
C GLU A 6 -0.59 7.90 -18.92
N VAL A 7 -1.33 7.33 -17.98
CA VAL A 7 -2.72 7.00 -18.22
C VAL A 7 -3.52 8.28 -17.94
N PRO A 8 -4.26 8.81 -18.93
CA PRO A 8 -5.07 10.00 -18.73
C PRO A 8 -6.18 9.66 -17.72
N PHE A 9 -6.08 10.23 -16.53
CA PHE A 9 -7.10 10.11 -15.49
C PHE A 9 -7.56 11.49 -15.08
N ASP A 10 -8.88 11.66 -14.93
CA ASP A 10 -9.44 12.81 -14.24
C ASP A 10 -8.93 12.82 -12.80
N LYS A 11 -8.11 13.83 -12.48
CA LYS A 11 -7.44 13.98 -11.18
C LYS A 11 -8.42 14.11 -10.00
N GLU A 12 -9.69 14.39 -10.30
CA GLU A 12 -10.75 14.67 -9.34
C GLU A 12 -11.13 13.47 -8.45
N HIS A 13 -10.77 12.23 -8.84
CA HIS A 13 -11.13 11.01 -8.09
C HIS A 13 -9.96 10.02 -7.91
N LEU A 14 -8.73 10.53 -7.83
CA LEU A 14 -7.55 9.67 -7.78
C LEU A 14 -7.52 8.82 -6.51
N LEU A 15 -7.92 9.37 -5.36
CA LEU A 15 -7.88 8.65 -4.08
C LEU A 15 -8.88 7.49 -4.05
N GLU A 16 -10.08 7.69 -4.57
CA GLU A 16 -11.14 6.69 -4.70
C GLU A 16 -10.70 5.56 -5.63
N ARG A 17 -9.97 5.88 -6.71
CA ARG A 17 -9.37 4.88 -7.60
C ARG A 17 -8.25 4.10 -6.92
N ILE A 18 -7.37 4.78 -6.18
CA ILE A 18 -6.29 4.13 -5.40
C ILE A 18 -6.89 3.16 -4.37
N LEU A 19 -7.96 3.56 -3.68
CA LEU A 19 -8.63 2.77 -2.65
C LEU A 19 -9.68 1.81 -3.19
N SER A 20 -9.89 1.76 -4.52
CA SER A 20 -10.86 0.86 -5.12
C SER A 20 -10.52 -0.61 -4.81
N PRO A 21 -11.53 -1.47 -4.54
CA PRO A 21 -11.30 -2.87 -4.22
C PRO A 21 -10.43 -3.60 -5.26
N ASP A 22 -10.64 -3.30 -6.54
CA ASP A 22 -9.88 -3.89 -7.65
C ASP A 22 -8.41 -3.46 -7.63
N ASN A 23 -8.13 -2.18 -7.36
CA ASN A 23 -6.76 -1.69 -7.28
C ASN A 23 -6.02 -2.28 -6.07
N LEU A 24 -6.68 -2.32 -4.91
CA LEU A 24 -6.10 -2.91 -3.70
C LEU A 24 -5.78 -4.40 -3.87
N LEU A 25 -6.65 -5.16 -4.57
CA LEU A 25 -6.38 -6.56 -4.88
C LEU A 25 -5.18 -6.73 -5.82
N LYS A 26 -5.07 -5.87 -6.85
CA LYS A 26 -3.91 -5.85 -7.76
C LYS A 26 -2.61 -5.53 -7.00
N ALA A 27 -2.65 -4.54 -6.11
CA ALA A 27 -1.52 -4.16 -5.27
C ALA A 27 -1.09 -5.31 -4.36
N TYR A 28 -2.04 -5.98 -3.69
CA TYR A 28 -1.75 -7.15 -2.86
C TYR A 28 -1.07 -8.28 -3.66
N LYS A 29 -1.61 -8.63 -4.83
CA LYS A 29 -1.02 -9.65 -5.71
C LYS A 29 0.39 -9.27 -6.17
N ALA A 30 0.63 -8.00 -6.45
CA ALA A 30 1.95 -7.51 -6.83
C ALA A 30 2.96 -7.65 -5.66
N VAL A 31 2.58 -7.28 -4.44
CA VAL A 31 3.43 -7.44 -3.25
C VAL A 31 3.74 -8.92 -2.99
N GLN A 32 2.73 -9.79 -3.07
CA GLN A 32 2.92 -11.24 -2.91
C GLN A 32 3.86 -11.82 -3.97
N ARG A 33 3.76 -11.37 -5.23
CA ARG A 33 4.65 -11.82 -6.31
C ARG A 33 6.09 -11.36 -6.10
N ASN A 34 6.29 -10.15 -5.60
CA ASN A 34 7.61 -9.56 -5.44
C ASN A 34 8.41 -10.21 -4.30
N LYS A 35 7.75 -10.84 -3.30
CA LYS A 35 8.39 -11.58 -2.20
C LYS A 35 9.59 -10.86 -1.54
N GLY A 36 9.54 -9.53 -1.48
CA GLY A 36 10.62 -8.71 -0.94
C GLY A 36 10.84 -8.92 0.55
N CYS A 37 11.96 -8.40 1.06
CA CYS A 37 12.25 -8.41 2.49
C CYS A 37 11.22 -7.58 3.27
N SER A 38 10.90 -8.06 4.47
CA SER A 38 10.07 -7.34 5.44
C SER A 38 10.70 -6.00 5.83
N GLY A 39 9.86 -5.00 6.10
CA GLY A 39 10.29 -3.70 6.59
C GLY A 39 10.71 -3.73 8.07
N ILE A 40 10.71 -2.55 8.69
CA ILE A 40 11.04 -2.38 10.12
C ILE A 40 10.10 -3.19 11.04
N ASP A 41 8.84 -3.35 10.62
CA ASP A 41 7.86 -4.18 11.30
C ASP A 41 8.17 -5.69 11.29
N LYS A 42 9.20 -6.11 10.53
CA LYS A 42 9.62 -7.51 10.32
C LYS A 42 8.47 -8.41 9.88
N MET A 43 7.46 -7.83 9.24
CA MET A 43 6.24 -8.52 8.87
C MET A 43 6.41 -9.29 7.56
N SER A 44 6.18 -10.60 7.55
CA SER A 44 6.29 -11.40 6.33
C SER A 44 5.07 -11.20 5.41
N TRP A 45 5.25 -11.52 4.12
CA TRP A 45 4.13 -11.49 3.16
C TRP A 45 3.00 -12.47 3.54
N GLU A 46 3.31 -13.55 4.26
CA GLU A 46 2.32 -14.52 4.78
C GLU A 46 1.49 -13.90 5.91
N GLN A 47 2.10 -13.05 6.73
CA GLN A 47 1.42 -12.31 7.81
C GLN A 47 0.60 -11.14 7.26
N MET A 48 0.84 -10.70 6.01
CA MET A 48 0.17 -9.56 5.37
C MET A 48 -1.34 -9.75 5.27
N LEU A 49 -1.79 -10.94 4.85
CA LEU A 49 -3.21 -11.19 4.65
C LEU A 49 -4.01 -11.18 5.98
N PRO A 50 -3.57 -11.88 7.04
CA PRO A 50 -4.19 -11.76 8.36
C PRO A 50 -4.29 -10.32 8.88
N TRP A 51 -3.21 -9.53 8.73
CA TRP A 51 -3.20 -8.15 9.20
C TRP A 51 -4.13 -7.26 8.39
N LEU A 52 -4.14 -7.38 7.06
CA LEU A 52 -5.07 -6.64 6.21
C LEU A 52 -6.52 -6.99 6.58
N SER A 53 -6.83 -8.27 6.83
CA SER A 53 -8.17 -8.68 7.26
C SER A 53 -8.61 -7.97 8.55
N ALA A 54 -7.70 -7.81 9.51
CA ALA A 54 -8.00 -7.16 10.79
C ALA A 54 -7.97 -5.62 10.74
N ASN A 55 -7.17 -5.02 9.84
CA ASN A 55 -6.84 -3.58 9.89
C ASN A 55 -7.29 -2.77 8.66
N LYS A 56 -7.77 -3.43 7.58
CA LYS A 56 -8.10 -2.77 6.31
C LYS A 56 -9.03 -1.57 6.47
N ASP A 57 -10.10 -1.71 7.27
CA ASP A 57 -11.07 -0.62 7.43
C ASP A 57 -10.46 0.59 8.15
N ALA A 58 -9.66 0.35 9.19
CA ALA A 58 -8.94 1.41 9.90
C ALA A 58 -7.90 2.07 8.99
N LEU A 59 -7.16 1.29 8.21
CA LEU A 59 -6.21 1.78 7.22
C LEU A 59 -6.89 2.68 6.17
N ILE A 60 -7.99 2.21 5.57
CA ILE A 60 -8.74 2.99 4.57
C ILE A 60 -9.26 4.30 5.18
N ARG A 61 -9.84 4.25 6.39
CA ARG A 61 -10.30 5.47 7.10
C ARG A 61 -9.15 6.45 7.31
N SER A 62 -8.00 5.98 7.80
CA SER A 62 -6.83 6.84 8.04
C SER A 62 -6.25 7.47 6.77
N LEU A 63 -6.41 6.80 5.61
CA LEU A 63 -6.02 7.34 4.31
C LEU A 63 -7.00 8.40 3.82
N LEU A 64 -8.30 8.21 4.07
CA LEU A 64 -9.36 9.15 3.70
C LEU A 64 -9.33 10.43 4.56
N ASP A 65 -9.04 10.30 5.86
CA ASP A 65 -8.99 11.45 6.80
C ASP A 65 -7.60 12.12 6.89
N GLY A 66 -6.58 11.56 6.20
CA GLY A 66 -5.22 12.09 6.17
C GLY A 66 -4.38 11.84 7.44
N SER A 67 -4.89 11.06 8.39
CA SER A 67 -4.18 10.70 9.63
C SER A 67 -3.12 9.61 9.43
N TYR A 68 -3.14 8.89 8.31
CA TYR A 68 -2.18 7.82 8.03
C TYR A 68 -0.74 8.32 8.14
N ARG A 69 0.10 7.52 8.81
CA ARG A 69 1.54 7.74 8.93
C ARG A 69 2.26 6.49 8.45
N ARG A 70 3.12 6.66 7.45
CA ARG A 70 3.99 5.58 6.95
C ARG A 70 5.10 5.32 7.95
N GLN A 71 5.49 4.07 8.10
CA GLN A 71 6.72 3.73 8.79
C GLN A 71 7.89 4.25 7.95
N SER A 72 8.73 5.12 8.52
CA SER A 72 9.95 5.64 7.88
C SER A 72 11.03 4.56 7.90
N GLN A 73 11.68 4.29 6.76
CA GLN A 73 12.81 3.35 6.67
C GLN A 73 14.13 3.90 7.25
N ASP A 74 14.12 5.12 7.78
CA ASP A 74 15.30 5.83 8.25
C ASP A 74 15.28 5.92 9.77
N GLU A 75 16.00 5.00 10.42
CA GLU A 75 16.86 5.26 11.57
C GLU A 75 17.98 4.20 11.54
N SER A 76 18.97 4.40 10.67
CA SER A 76 20.30 3.82 10.84
C SER A 76 21.28 4.99 10.87
N PRO A 77 21.89 5.32 12.03
CA PRO A 77 22.92 6.33 12.07
C PRO A 77 24.15 5.76 11.37
N THR A 78 24.57 6.40 10.27
CA THR A 78 25.96 6.32 9.79
C THR A 78 26.37 7.69 9.31
#